data_AF-A0A328A7G9-F1
#
_entry.id   AF-A0A328A7G9-F1
#
_cell.length_a   1.000
_cell.length_b   1.000
_cell.length_c   1.000
_cell.angle_alpha   90.00
_cell.angle_beta   90.00
_cell.angle_gamma   90.00
#
_symmetry.space_group_name_H-M   'P 1'
#
loop_
_entity.id
_entity.type
_entity.pdbx_description
1 polymer ?
#
loop_
_entity_poly.entity_id
_entity_poly.type
_entity_poly.pdbx_seq_one_letter_code
_entity_poly.pdbx_strand_id
1 'polypeptide(L)'
;MKEIIAKSFEISDPIAINDYLLHKGLVQGKLINVRYNVKCEKCGRNCDIAEYDDHIEKMCDCNIKANVRTKSSKKIHYYWRISKIPENLKKSTFETFEKDLTDSIRNMYQGFKYYANSLDKDKPKTLSVLGSMGTGKTHLSISCGKELVKRGFSVYFISFPTLMRNIRETMDKGNDMTQTEIFKTIEKCDVFILDDIMVTSGTPYEINTLENIIEVRQGRANIYTSNLSNDDFSKNKNMQRIKSRLFDRTTTSVIKVVGDDYRTLPAF
;
A
#
# COMPACT_ATOMS: atom_id res chain seq x y z
N MET A 1 22.82 19.92 -11.77
CA MET A 1 21.95 18.74 -11.48
C MET A 1 21.28 18.84 -10.11
N LYS A 2 21.99 19.26 -9.04
CA LYS A 2 21.40 19.53 -7.71
C LYS A 2 20.48 20.77 -7.66
N GLU A 3 20.78 21.83 -8.40
CA GLU A 3 19.94 23.06 -8.43
C GLU A 3 18.63 22.91 -9.22
N ILE A 4 18.59 22.03 -10.21
CA ILE A 4 17.40 21.87 -11.09
C ILE A 4 16.32 21.06 -10.39
N ILE A 5 16.72 20.05 -9.61
CA ILE A 5 15.82 19.32 -8.72
C ILE A 5 15.20 20.30 -7.72
N ALA A 6 15.97 21.24 -7.18
CA ALA A 6 15.45 22.29 -6.29
C ALA A 6 14.41 23.20 -6.99
N LYS A 7 14.65 23.61 -8.25
CA LYS A 7 13.69 24.45 -9.00
C LYS A 7 12.42 23.73 -9.45
N SER A 8 12.49 22.43 -9.75
CA SER A 8 11.28 21.64 -10.05
C SER A 8 10.32 21.48 -8.86
N PHE A 9 10.80 21.76 -7.64
CA PHE A 9 9.98 21.77 -6.42
C PHE A 9 9.39 23.15 -6.08
N GLU A 10 9.76 24.22 -6.79
CA GLU A 10 9.20 25.58 -6.57
C GLU A 10 8.13 25.96 -7.60
N ILE A 11 8.09 25.32 -8.76
CA ILE A 11 7.20 25.74 -9.84
C ILE A 11 5.91 24.92 -9.76
N SER A 12 4.83 25.57 -9.34
CA SER A 12 3.46 25.01 -9.31
C SER A 12 2.81 24.95 -10.70
N ASP A 13 3.53 25.36 -11.75
CA ASP A 13 3.04 25.41 -13.12
C ASP A 13 3.27 24.06 -13.83
N PRO A 14 2.20 23.30 -14.14
CA PRO A 14 2.30 22.01 -14.80
C PRO A 14 2.94 22.08 -16.19
N ILE A 15 2.86 23.22 -16.89
CA ILE A 15 3.44 23.40 -18.23
C ILE A 15 4.96 23.40 -18.14
N ALA A 16 5.52 24.20 -17.23
CA ALA A 16 6.96 24.27 -17.00
C ALA A 16 7.55 22.92 -16.55
N ILE A 17 6.79 22.14 -15.77
CA ILE A 17 7.18 20.79 -15.36
C ILE A 17 7.20 19.85 -16.57
N ASN A 18 6.16 19.86 -17.41
CA ASN A 18 6.08 19.00 -18.58
C ASN A 18 7.20 19.32 -19.60
N ASP A 19 7.45 20.60 -19.89
CA ASP A 19 8.52 21.03 -20.81
C ASP A 19 9.90 20.52 -20.34
N TYR A 20 10.17 20.56 -19.04
CA TYR A 20 11.40 20.02 -18.48
C TYR A 20 11.50 18.50 -18.69
N LEU A 21 10.42 17.76 -18.43
CA LEU A 21 10.39 16.30 -18.58
C LEU A 21 10.52 15.89 -20.06
N LEU A 22 9.94 16.67 -20.97
CA LEU A 22 10.03 16.47 -22.42
C LEU A 22 11.48 16.61 -22.89
N HIS A 23 12.21 17.64 -22.45
CA HIS A 23 13.64 17.81 -22.75
C HIS A 23 14.51 16.67 -22.19
N LYS A 24 14.07 15.99 -21.13
CA LYS A 24 14.77 14.82 -20.56
C LYS A 24 14.39 13.49 -21.22
N GLY A 25 13.46 13.49 -22.18
CA GLY A 25 12.97 12.28 -22.85
C GLY A 25 12.17 11.36 -21.92
N LEU A 26 11.64 11.89 -20.82
CA LEU A 26 10.87 11.12 -19.84
C LEU A 26 9.37 11.09 -20.15
N VAL A 27 8.89 12.07 -20.92
CA VAL A 27 7.52 12.14 -21.44
C VAL A 27 7.55 12.43 -22.94
N GLN A 28 6.43 12.17 -23.60
CA GLN A 28 6.19 12.49 -25.01
C GLN A 28 5.00 13.46 -25.08
N GLY A 29 5.07 14.46 -25.95
CA GLY A 29 4.05 15.51 -26.10
C GLY A 29 4.32 16.73 -25.22
N LYS A 30 4.18 17.92 -25.80
CA LYS A 30 4.41 19.21 -25.15
C LYS A 30 3.11 19.75 -24.59
N LEU A 31 3.01 19.89 -23.27
CA LEU A 31 1.83 20.47 -22.62
C LEU A 31 1.78 21.97 -22.91
N ILE A 32 0.72 22.41 -23.57
CA ILE A 32 0.48 23.81 -23.95
C ILE A 32 -0.34 24.53 -22.88
N ASN A 33 -1.35 23.87 -22.31
CA ASN A 33 -2.30 24.52 -21.41
C ASN A 33 -2.93 23.54 -20.42
N VAL A 34 -3.36 24.05 -19.27
CA VAL A 34 -4.20 23.31 -18.32
C VAL A 34 -5.37 24.16 -17.89
N ARG A 35 -6.58 23.66 -18.15
CA ARG A 35 -7.84 24.28 -17.70
C ARG A 35 -8.38 23.51 -16.51
N TYR A 36 -8.45 24.16 -15.35
CA TYR A 36 -8.89 23.54 -14.11
C TYR A 36 -10.41 23.65 -13.89
N ASN A 37 -10.97 22.68 -13.17
CA ASN A 37 -12.37 22.68 -12.71
C ASN A 37 -13.42 22.89 -13.83
N VAL A 38 -13.12 22.43 -15.04
CA VAL A 38 -14.05 22.53 -16.17
C VAL A 38 -15.18 21.52 -15.96
N LYS A 39 -16.43 22.01 -16.00
CA LYS A 39 -17.61 21.14 -15.85
C LYS A 39 -17.68 20.18 -17.04
N CYS A 40 -17.63 18.89 -16.76
CA CYS A 40 -17.62 17.89 -17.80
C CYS A 40 -19.01 17.70 -18.43
N GLU A 41 -19.11 17.97 -19.72
CA GLU A 41 -20.33 17.75 -20.51
C GLU A 41 -20.84 16.30 -20.50
N LYS A 42 -19.97 15.31 -20.24
CA LYS A 42 -20.32 13.88 -20.25
C LYS A 42 -20.78 13.34 -18.90
N CYS A 43 -20.27 13.83 -17.77
CA CYS A 43 -20.59 13.28 -16.45
C CYS A 43 -21.05 14.33 -15.41
N GLY A 44 -21.08 15.61 -15.78
CA GLY A 44 -21.51 16.72 -14.94
C GLY A 44 -20.55 17.12 -13.80
N ARG A 45 -19.48 16.35 -13.53
CA ARG A 45 -18.45 16.66 -12.52
C ARG A 45 -17.42 17.65 -13.06
N ASN A 46 -16.80 18.42 -12.18
CA ASN A 46 -15.64 19.25 -12.52
C ASN A 46 -14.41 18.37 -12.74
N CYS A 47 -13.66 18.64 -13.80
CA CYS A 47 -12.42 17.93 -14.13
C CYS A 47 -11.42 18.90 -14.75
N ASP A 48 -10.14 18.53 -14.67
CA ASP A 48 -9.08 19.29 -15.30
C ASP A 48 -8.86 18.80 -16.74
N ILE A 49 -8.46 19.71 -17.62
CA ILE A 49 -8.20 19.43 -19.04
C ILE A 49 -6.77 19.88 -19.33
N ALA A 50 -5.93 18.94 -19.73
CA ALA A 50 -4.58 19.18 -20.22
C ALA A 50 -4.60 19.21 -21.75
N GLU A 51 -4.03 20.24 -22.34
CA GLU A 51 -3.90 20.39 -23.80
C GLU A 51 -2.44 20.27 -24.17
N TYR A 52 -2.11 19.24 -24.92
CA TYR A 52 -0.80 19.05 -25.51
C TYR A 52 -0.80 19.58 -26.96
N ASP A 53 0.38 19.66 -27.55
CA ASP A 53 0.58 20.07 -28.94
C ASP A 53 -0.08 19.13 -29.96
N ASP A 54 -0.29 17.87 -29.61
CA ASP A 54 -0.81 16.83 -30.48
C ASP A 54 -2.19 16.28 -30.06
N HIS A 55 -2.59 16.43 -28.79
CA HIS A 55 -3.86 15.93 -28.28
C HIS A 55 -4.36 16.70 -27.06
N ILE A 56 -5.63 16.48 -26.70
CA ILE A 56 -6.23 17.01 -25.47
C ILE A 56 -6.54 15.84 -24.55
N GLU A 57 -5.95 15.86 -23.37
CA GLU A 57 -6.19 14.89 -22.32
C GLU A 57 -7.15 15.46 -21.28
N LYS A 58 -8.36 14.92 -21.25
CA LYS A 58 -9.33 15.26 -20.21
C LYS A 58 -9.09 14.37 -19.00
N MET A 59 -8.66 14.95 -17.88
CA MET A 59 -8.51 14.27 -16.60
C MET A 59 -9.88 14.05 -15.93
N CYS A 60 -10.80 13.43 -16.68
CA CYS A 60 -12.08 12.96 -16.20
C CYS A 60 -12.17 11.44 -16.33
N ASP A 61 -12.65 10.77 -15.28
CA ASP A 61 -13.01 9.33 -15.27
C ASP A 61 -14.13 8.93 -16.27
N CYS A 62 -14.58 9.87 -17.08
CA CYS A 62 -15.65 9.75 -18.05
C CYS A 62 -15.42 8.65 -19.09
N ASN A 63 -14.16 8.41 -19.46
CA ASN A 63 -13.75 7.34 -20.39
C ASN A 63 -13.04 6.17 -19.70
N ILE A 64 -12.82 6.21 -18.38
CA ILE A 64 -12.44 5.01 -17.60
C ILE A 64 -13.58 3.97 -17.61
N LYS A 65 -14.79 4.37 -18.01
CA LYS A 65 -15.95 3.48 -18.18
C LYS A 65 -16.00 2.69 -19.50
N ALA A 66 -15.06 2.85 -20.43
CA ALA A 66 -15.06 2.09 -21.69
C ALA A 66 -14.27 0.77 -21.62
N ASN A 67 -13.31 0.62 -20.69
CA ASN A 67 -12.54 -0.63 -20.51
C ASN A 67 -12.69 -1.30 -19.12
N VAL A 68 -13.54 -0.77 -18.23
CA VAL A 68 -13.87 -1.41 -16.95
C VAL A 68 -15.34 -1.83 -16.91
N ARG A 69 -15.71 -2.74 -17.82
CA ARG A 69 -16.88 -3.60 -17.64
C ARG A 69 -16.50 -5.05 -17.91
N THR A 70 -15.86 -5.66 -16.93
CA THR A 70 -15.99 -7.09 -16.71
C THR A 70 -16.33 -7.30 -15.24
N LYS A 71 -16.87 -8.47 -14.89
CA LYS A 71 -17.47 -8.89 -13.61
C LYS A 71 -16.59 -8.72 -12.33
N SER A 72 -15.47 -7.99 -12.41
CA SER A 72 -14.36 -7.90 -11.43
C SER A 72 -14.51 -6.86 -10.31
N SER A 73 -15.42 -5.88 -10.40
CA SER A 73 -15.57 -4.86 -9.34
C SER A 73 -16.13 -5.42 -8.03
N LYS A 74 -16.99 -6.44 -8.09
CA LYS A 74 -17.53 -7.15 -6.90
C LYS A 74 -16.42 -7.87 -6.13
N LYS A 75 -15.49 -8.51 -6.84
CA LYS A 75 -14.37 -9.25 -6.24
C LYS A 75 -13.36 -8.30 -5.61
N ILE A 76 -13.01 -7.20 -6.27
CA ILE A 76 -12.09 -6.17 -5.74
C ILE A 76 -12.59 -5.61 -4.40
N HIS A 77 -13.85 -5.18 -4.34
CA HIS A 77 -14.43 -4.62 -3.12
C HIS A 77 -14.74 -5.68 -2.05
N TYR A 78 -14.94 -6.95 -2.44
CA TYR A 78 -15.18 -8.04 -1.50
C TYR A 78 -14.02 -8.19 -0.50
N TYR A 79 -12.78 -8.31 -0.97
CA TYR A 79 -11.61 -8.49 -0.10
C TYR A 79 -11.42 -7.30 0.85
N TRP A 80 -11.61 -6.08 0.35
CA TRP A 80 -11.52 -4.89 1.19
C TRP A 80 -12.65 -4.85 2.23
N ARG A 81 -13.88 -5.24 1.87
CA ARG A 81 -15.03 -5.26 2.79
C ARG A 81 -14.87 -6.28 3.90
N ILE A 82 -14.29 -7.45 3.62
CA ILE A 82 -14.03 -8.47 4.66
C ILE A 82 -12.76 -8.20 5.47
N SER A 83 -11.97 -7.20 5.08
CA SER A 83 -10.78 -6.80 5.82
C SER A 83 -11.16 -6.34 7.22
N LYS A 84 -10.39 -6.76 8.23
CA LYS A 84 -10.65 -6.47 9.64
C LYS A 84 -9.95 -5.17 10.06
N ILE A 85 -10.31 -4.07 9.38
CA ILE A 85 -9.74 -2.75 9.65
C ILE A 85 -10.34 -2.20 10.96
N PRO A 86 -9.52 -1.76 11.93
CA PRO A 86 -10.00 -1.11 13.16
C PRO A 86 -10.86 0.13 12.85
N GLU A 87 -11.97 0.32 13.58
CA GLU A 87 -12.92 1.41 13.34
C GLU A 87 -12.25 2.80 13.32
N ASN A 88 -11.34 3.04 14.25
CA ASN A 88 -10.59 4.29 14.36
C ASN A 88 -9.65 4.57 13.18
N LEU A 89 -9.29 3.54 12.40
CA LEU A 89 -8.40 3.66 11.23
C LEU A 89 -9.16 3.55 9.90
N LYS A 90 -10.48 3.36 9.91
CA LYS A 90 -11.29 3.32 8.67
C LYS A 90 -11.22 4.60 7.86
N LYS A 91 -10.94 5.75 8.49
CA LYS A 91 -10.78 7.04 7.80
C LYS A 91 -9.32 7.35 7.38
N SER A 92 -8.36 6.52 7.76
CA SER A 92 -6.94 6.72 7.43
C SER A 92 -6.70 6.79 5.93
N THR A 93 -6.09 7.88 5.48
CA THR A 93 -5.63 8.10 4.10
C THR A 93 -4.22 8.69 4.13
N PHE A 94 -3.57 8.80 2.97
CA PHE A 94 -2.28 9.47 2.88
C PHE A 94 -2.39 10.94 3.27
N GLU A 95 -3.52 11.57 2.97
CA GLU A 95 -3.79 12.99 3.21
C GLU A 95 -3.99 13.28 4.70
N THR A 96 -4.55 12.33 5.45
CA THR A 96 -4.76 12.45 6.90
C THR A 96 -3.56 11.96 7.72
N PHE A 97 -2.40 11.73 7.10
CA PHE A 97 -1.21 11.27 7.80
C PHE A 97 -0.21 12.42 8.00
N GLU A 98 0.19 12.67 9.23
CA GLU A 98 1.20 13.68 9.56
C GLU A 98 2.60 13.18 9.20
N LYS A 99 3.04 13.53 8.00
CA LYS A 99 4.30 13.05 7.42
C LYS A 99 5.55 13.82 7.84
N ASP A 100 5.42 15.03 8.38
CA ASP A 100 6.53 15.98 8.54
C ASP A 100 7.10 16.03 9.98
N LEU A 101 6.81 15.01 10.80
CA LEU A 101 7.27 14.93 12.19
C LEU A 101 8.76 14.59 12.31
N THR A 102 9.24 13.62 11.53
CA THR A 102 10.65 13.23 11.47
C THR A 102 11.00 12.77 10.06
N ASP A 103 12.28 12.80 9.69
CA ASP A 103 12.74 12.29 8.40
C ASP A 103 12.40 10.79 8.23
N SER A 104 12.45 10.02 9.31
CA SER A 104 12.09 8.60 9.32
C SER A 104 10.61 8.38 8.96
N ILE A 105 9.70 9.17 9.56
CA ILE A 105 8.26 9.13 9.26
C ILE A 105 8.00 9.61 7.83
N ARG A 106 8.66 10.67 7.38
CA ARG A 106 8.56 11.18 6.01
C ARG A 106 9.00 10.13 4.99
N ASN A 107 10.12 9.45 5.22
CA ASN A 107 10.64 8.40 4.36
C ASN A 107 9.67 7.20 4.30
N MET A 108 9.09 6.81 5.44
CA MET A 108 8.07 5.77 5.48
C MET A 108 6.84 6.17 4.64
N TYR A 109 6.31 7.38 4.83
CA TYR A 109 5.19 7.92 4.05
C TYR A 109 5.48 7.88 2.54
N GLN A 110 6.66 8.37 2.13
CA GLN A 110 7.08 8.39 0.72
C GLN A 110 7.17 6.97 0.15
N GLY A 111 7.74 6.02 0.89
CA GLY A 111 7.86 4.64 0.43
C GLY A 111 6.51 3.94 0.25
N PHE A 112 5.54 4.14 1.15
CA PHE A 112 4.17 3.66 0.94
C PHE A 112 3.50 4.33 -0.26
N LYS A 113 3.66 5.65 -0.42
CA LYS A 113 3.05 6.40 -1.55
C LYS A 113 3.64 5.98 -2.89
N TYR A 114 4.95 5.79 -2.95
CA TYR A 114 5.64 5.25 -4.13
C TYR A 114 5.17 3.83 -4.45
N TYR A 115 5.10 2.94 -3.46
CA TYR A 115 4.60 1.59 -3.66
C TYR A 115 3.16 1.58 -4.18
N ALA A 116 2.27 2.38 -3.57
CA ALA A 116 0.88 2.50 -3.96
C ALA A 116 0.70 2.97 -5.42
N ASN A 117 1.60 3.83 -5.92
CA ASN A 117 1.54 4.37 -7.29
C ASN A 117 2.26 3.49 -8.31
N SER A 118 3.32 2.78 -7.91
CA SER A 118 4.21 2.05 -8.82
C SER A 118 3.86 0.57 -8.96
N LEU A 119 3.06 -0.01 -8.05
CA LEU A 119 2.73 -1.44 -8.10
C LEU A 119 1.98 -1.78 -9.38
N ASP A 120 2.42 -2.85 -10.05
CA ASP A 120 1.85 -3.41 -11.28
C ASP A 120 1.39 -4.84 -11.01
N LYS A 121 0.29 -5.27 -11.64
CA LYS A 121 -0.26 -6.62 -11.51
C LYS A 121 0.66 -7.68 -12.12
N ASP A 122 1.36 -7.34 -13.20
CA ASP A 122 2.23 -8.27 -13.91
C ASP A 122 3.64 -8.32 -13.30
N LYS A 123 3.95 -7.37 -12.41
CA LYS A 123 5.24 -7.27 -11.70
C LYS A 123 4.99 -7.11 -10.19
N PRO A 124 4.44 -8.15 -9.53
CA PRO A 124 4.15 -8.09 -8.10
C PRO A 124 5.43 -7.85 -7.29
N LYS A 125 5.33 -6.97 -6.31
CA LYS A 125 6.42 -6.66 -5.37
C LYS A 125 5.91 -6.67 -3.95
N THR A 126 6.74 -7.14 -3.02
CA THR A 126 6.44 -7.07 -1.59
C THR A 126 7.02 -5.79 -0.98
N LEU A 127 6.29 -5.18 -0.05
CA LEU A 127 6.74 -4.07 0.79
C LEU A 127 6.78 -4.53 2.24
N SER A 128 7.97 -4.58 2.84
CA SER A 128 8.13 -4.92 4.26
C SER A 128 8.56 -3.70 5.05
N VAL A 129 7.83 -3.37 6.11
CA VAL A 129 8.04 -2.19 6.95
C VAL A 129 8.30 -2.59 8.39
N LEU A 130 9.50 -2.29 8.86
CA LEU A 130 9.93 -2.52 10.24
C LEU A 130 9.99 -1.21 11.01
N GLY A 131 9.49 -1.18 12.24
CA GLY A 131 9.77 -0.05 13.13
C GLY A 131 9.05 -0.11 14.46
N SER A 132 9.47 0.71 15.40
CA SER A 132 8.88 0.88 16.74
C SER A 132 7.37 1.08 16.71
N MET A 133 6.71 0.70 17.81
CA MET A 133 5.26 0.92 17.98
C MET A 133 4.93 2.41 17.82
N GLY A 134 3.72 2.70 17.37
CA GLY A 134 3.25 4.07 17.28
C GLY A 134 3.55 4.75 15.96
N THR A 135 4.69 4.50 15.32
CA THR A 135 5.20 5.21 14.11
C THR A 135 4.28 5.40 12.90
N GLY A 136 3.08 4.83 12.85
CA GLY A 136 2.11 5.08 11.77
C GLY A 136 2.03 3.99 10.69
N LYS A 137 2.75 2.87 10.86
CA LYS A 137 2.79 1.75 9.90
C LYS A 137 1.39 1.25 9.50
N THR A 138 0.52 1.00 10.46
CA THR A 138 -0.85 0.53 10.21
C THR A 138 -1.69 1.56 9.46
N HIS A 139 -1.56 2.86 9.81
CA HIS A 139 -2.27 3.93 9.10
C HIS A 139 -1.87 3.98 7.63
N LEU A 140 -0.56 3.93 7.36
CA LEU A 140 -0.04 3.99 6.00
C LEU A 140 -0.29 2.71 5.21
N SER A 141 -0.29 1.53 5.84
CA SER A 141 -0.64 0.28 5.17
C SER A 141 -2.10 0.27 4.73
N ILE A 142 -3.02 0.76 5.58
CA ILE A 142 -4.43 0.95 5.22
C ILE A 142 -4.58 1.99 4.10
N SER A 143 -3.88 3.12 4.21
CA SER A 143 -3.92 4.20 3.20
C SER A 143 -3.45 3.72 1.84
N CYS A 144 -2.34 2.97 1.81
CA CYS A 144 -1.83 2.30 0.62
C CYS A 144 -2.83 1.28 0.07
N GLY A 145 -3.43 0.46 0.92
CA GLY A 145 -4.45 -0.51 0.53
C GLY A 145 -5.65 0.13 -0.17
N LYS A 146 -6.15 1.25 0.36
CA LYS A 146 -7.25 2.00 -0.28
C LYS A 146 -6.89 2.50 -1.66
N GLU A 147 -5.68 3.03 -1.83
CA GLU A 147 -5.23 3.52 -3.13
C GLU A 147 -5.09 2.38 -4.14
N LEU A 148 -4.57 1.24 -3.72
CA LEU A 148 -4.50 0.03 -4.55
C LEU A 148 -5.89 -0.50 -4.92
N VAL A 149 -6.87 -0.45 -4.02
CA VAL A 149 -8.29 -0.78 -4.34
C VAL A 149 -8.83 0.16 -5.42
N LYS A 150 -8.59 1.48 -5.33
CA LYS A 150 -8.99 2.45 -6.36
C LYS A 150 -8.33 2.15 -7.71
N ARG A 151 -7.06 1.71 -7.69
CA ARG A 151 -6.31 1.26 -8.87
C ARG A 151 -6.74 -0.13 -9.39
N GLY A 152 -7.76 -0.74 -8.78
CA GLY A 152 -8.37 -1.98 -9.27
C GLY A 152 -7.70 -3.26 -8.80
N PHE A 153 -6.87 -3.21 -7.75
CA PHE A 153 -6.33 -4.40 -7.09
C PHE A 153 -7.34 -4.94 -6.06
N SER A 154 -7.48 -6.26 -5.99
CA SER A 154 -8.12 -6.90 -4.85
C SER A 154 -7.16 -6.91 -3.65
N VAL A 155 -7.50 -6.16 -2.60
CA VAL A 155 -6.65 -5.98 -1.42
C VAL A 155 -7.32 -6.58 -0.20
N TYR A 156 -6.60 -7.41 0.56
CA TYR A 156 -7.07 -7.97 1.83
C TYR A 156 -6.16 -7.52 2.98
N PHE A 157 -6.73 -6.85 3.98
CA PHE A 157 -6.04 -6.38 5.18
C PHE A 157 -6.51 -7.15 6.42
N ILE A 158 -5.55 -7.61 7.22
CA ILE A 158 -5.79 -8.16 8.56
C ILE A 158 -4.52 -8.00 9.42
N SER A 159 -4.68 -7.77 10.73
CA SER A 159 -3.55 -7.85 11.66
C SER A 159 -3.23 -9.31 11.99
N PHE A 160 -1.95 -9.62 12.19
CA PHE A 160 -1.50 -10.97 12.51
C PHE A 160 -2.18 -11.55 13.78
N PRO A 161 -2.33 -10.80 14.89
CA PRO A 161 -3.09 -11.29 16.05
C PRO A 161 -4.55 -11.63 15.73
N THR A 162 -5.22 -10.81 14.90
CA THR A 162 -6.61 -11.05 14.47
C THR A 162 -6.70 -12.29 13.58
N LEU A 163 -5.75 -12.47 12.67
CA LEU A 163 -5.69 -13.65 11.81
C LEU A 163 -5.55 -14.93 12.63
N MET A 164 -4.62 -14.95 13.59
CA MET A 164 -4.41 -16.11 14.44
C MET A 164 -5.62 -16.42 15.32
N ARG A 165 -6.30 -15.39 15.84
CA ARG A 165 -7.56 -15.57 16.58
C ARG A 165 -8.63 -16.20 15.68
N ASN A 166 -8.86 -15.65 14.49
CA ASN A 166 -9.86 -16.19 13.56
C ASN A 166 -9.56 -17.66 13.20
N ILE A 167 -8.29 -18.00 12.95
CA ILE A 167 -7.87 -19.38 12.66
C ILE A 167 -8.20 -20.31 13.84
N ARG A 168 -7.91 -19.89 15.08
CA ARG A 168 -8.25 -20.68 16.28
C ARG A 168 -9.76 -20.85 16.44
N GLU A 169 -10.53 -19.80 16.23
CA GLU A 169 -12.00 -19.84 16.29
C GLU A 169 -12.61 -20.78 15.23
N THR A 170 -11.92 -21.06 14.11
CA THR A 170 -12.39 -22.07 13.13
C THR A 170 -12.26 -23.51 13.63
N MET A 171 -11.50 -23.74 14.71
CA MET A 171 -11.36 -25.06 15.34
C MET A 171 -12.49 -25.34 16.35
N ASP A 172 -13.24 -24.32 16.75
CA ASP A 172 -14.43 -24.44 17.59
C ASP A 172 -15.65 -24.78 16.73
N LYS A 173 -16.50 -25.70 17.18
CA LYS A 173 -17.67 -26.17 16.42
C LYS A 173 -18.67 -25.03 16.21
N GLY A 174 -19.04 -24.75 14.95
CA GLY A 174 -20.17 -23.86 14.60
C GLY A 174 -19.84 -22.55 13.88
N ASN A 175 -18.63 -22.39 13.32
CA ASN A 175 -18.23 -21.17 12.64
C ASN A 175 -18.55 -21.17 11.13
N ASP A 176 -19.00 -20.03 10.58
CA ASP A 176 -19.40 -19.89 9.17
C ASP A 176 -18.22 -19.89 8.18
N MET A 177 -16.99 -19.64 8.66
CA MET A 177 -15.77 -19.70 7.85
C MET A 177 -14.80 -20.77 8.38
N THR A 178 -14.30 -21.59 7.47
CA THR A 178 -13.27 -22.60 7.74
C THR A 178 -11.86 -22.03 7.62
N GLN A 179 -10.88 -22.66 8.27
CA GLN A 179 -9.46 -22.33 8.08
C GLN A 179 -9.09 -22.33 6.58
N THR A 180 -9.64 -23.26 5.80
CA THR A 180 -9.44 -23.36 4.35
C THR A 180 -9.90 -22.10 3.61
N GLU A 181 -11.01 -21.47 4.01
CA GLU A 181 -11.52 -20.27 3.35
C GLU A 181 -10.70 -19.02 3.68
N ILE A 182 -10.16 -18.94 4.90
CA ILE A 182 -9.22 -17.88 5.28
C ILE A 182 -7.96 -17.96 4.40
N PHE A 183 -7.37 -19.15 4.27
CA PHE A 183 -6.18 -19.34 3.43
C PHE A 183 -6.47 -19.09 1.95
N LYS A 184 -7.60 -19.58 1.42
CA LYS A 184 -8.03 -19.27 0.03
C LYS A 184 -8.21 -17.77 -0.20
N THR A 185 -8.65 -17.02 0.80
CA THR A 185 -8.80 -15.56 0.71
C THR A 185 -7.44 -14.89 0.60
N ILE A 186 -6.49 -15.28 1.47
CA ILE A 186 -5.11 -14.80 1.46
C ILE A 186 -4.45 -15.10 0.11
N GLU A 187 -4.53 -16.34 -0.35
CA GLU A 187 -3.93 -16.80 -1.61
C GLU A 187 -4.43 -16.02 -2.83
N LYS A 188 -5.76 -15.82 -2.94
CA LYS A 188 -6.41 -15.31 -4.16
C LYS A 188 -6.43 -13.80 -4.33
N CYS A 189 -6.19 -13.02 -3.29
CA CYS A 189 -6.13 -11.55 -3.43
C CYS A 189 -4.92 -11.13 -4.27
N ASP A 190 -4.97 -9.95 -4.88
CA ASP A 190 -3.81 -9.40 -5.60
C ASP A 190 -2.77 -8.94 -4.59
N VAL A 191 -3.20 -8.18 -3.58
CA VAL A 191 -2.33 -7.63 -2.52
C VAL A 191 -2.81 -8.08 -1.14
N PHE A 192 -1.92 -8.74 -0.41
CA PHE A 192 -2.18 -9.13 0.98
C PHE A 192 -1.44 -8.21 1.94
N ILE A 193 -2.17 -7.56 2.84
CA ILE A 193 -1.62 -6.71 3.89
C ILE A 193 -1.75 -7.45 5.22
N LEU A 194 -0.62 -7.91 5.74
CA LEU A 194 -0.54 -8.53 7.05
C LEU A 194 0.16 -7.56 8.01
N ASP A 195 -0.65 -6.96 8.86
CA ASP A 195 -0.21 -5.91 9.78
C ASP A 195 0.25 -6.51 11.12
N ASP A 196 1.17 -5.83 11.78
CA ASP A 196 1.55 -6.06 13.18
C ASP A 196 2.09 -7.48 13.48
N ILE A 197 3.04 -7.92 12.65
CA ILE A 197 3.78 -9.16 12.88
C ILE A 197 4.72 -8.94 14.08
N MET A 198 4.29 -9.38 15.26
CA MET A 198 5.04 -9.26 16.52
C MET A 198 5.63 -10.59 17.01
N VAL A 199 5.98 -11.53 16.12
CA VAL A 199 6.39 -12.89 16.51
C VAL A 199 7.79 -12.91 17.14
N THR A 200 7.98 -12.34 18.33
CA THR A 200 9.20 -12.54 19.14
C THR A 200 9.13 -13.86 19.93
N SER A 201 7.91 -14.24 20.31
CA SER A 201 7.59 -15.33 21.25
C SER A 201 6.34 -16.12 20.85
N GLY A 202 5.98 -16.14 19.57
CA GLY A 202 4.80 -16.86 19.10
C GLY A 202 4.93 -18.37 19.32
N THR A 203 3.80 -19.04 19.48
CA THR A 203 3.76 -20.51 19.56
C THR A 203 4.34 -21.13 18.27
N PRO A 204 4.89 -22.37 18.31
CA PRO A 204 5.32 -23.06 17.08
C PRO A 204 4.24 -23.07 16.00
N TYR A 205 2.97 -23.13 16.41
CA TYR A 205 1.82 -23.03 15.51
C TYR A 205 1.74 -21.69 14.78
N GLU A 206 1.90 -20.56 15.48
CA GLU A 206 1.87 -19.21 14.88
C GLU A 206 3.03 -19.00 13.91
N ILE A 207 4.22 -19.47 14.27
CA ILE A 207 5.41 -19.44 13.41
C ILE A 207 5.16 -20.25 12.13
N ASN A 208 4.72 -21.50 12.24
CA ASN A 208 4.44 -22.36 11.09
C ASN A 208 3.32 -21.80 10.21
N THR A 209 2.30 -21.19 10.82
CA THR A 209 1.20 -20.54 10.10
C THR A 209 1.71 -19.35 9.29
N LEU A 210 2.56 -18.51 9.89
CA LEU A 210 3.19 -17.39 9.19
C LEU A 210 4.09 -17.86 8.05
N GLU A 211 4.90 -18.89 8.26
CA GLU A 211 5.74 -19.48 7.21
C GLU A 211 4.90 -19.96 6.02
N ASN A 212 3.83 -20.70 6.29
CA ASN A 212 2.90 -21.18 5.26
C ASN A 212 2.27 -20.02 4.48
N ILE A 213 1.77 -18.98 5.18
CA ILE A 213 1.21 -17.79 4.55
C ILE A 213 2.22 -17.12 3.60
N ILE A 214 3.48 -17.00 4.02
CA ILE A 214 4.52 -16.40 3.18
C ILE A 214 4.81 -17.29 1.96
N GLU A 215 4.85 -18.60 2.15
CA GLU A 215 5.11 -19.57 1.08
C GLU A 215 4.00 -19.56 0.01
N VAL A 216 2.72 -19.63 0.38
CA VAL A 216 1.60 -19.60 -0.58
C VAL A 216 1.48 -18.25 -1.30
N ARG A 217 2.10 -17.20 -0.75
CA ARG A 217 2.13 -15.84 -1.31
C ARG A 217 3.44 -15.51 -2.03
N GLN A 218 4.36 -16.46 -2.15
CA GLN A 218 5.61 -16.26 -2.87
C GLN A 218 5.33 -15.83 -4.32
N GLY A 219 6.05 -14.81 -4.79
CA GLY A 219 5.83 -14.25 -6.13
C GLY A 219 4.54 -13.42 -6.29
N ARG A 220 3.81 -13.13 -5.21
CA ARG A 220 2.66 -12.21 -5.20
C ARG A 220 2.98 -10.92 -4.44
N ALA A 221 2.14 -9.90 -4.60
CA ALA A 221 2.34 -8.61 -3.93
C ALA A 221 1.87 -8.68 -2.48
N ASN A 222 2.71 -8.30 -1.53
CA ASN A 222 2.37 -8.29 -0.11
C ASN A 222 2.81 -6.99 0.56
N ILE A 223 2.15 -6.61 1.64
CA ILE A 223 2.59 -5.55 2.54
C ILE A 223 2.68 -6.14 3.94
N TYR A 224 3.87 -6.14 4.51
CA TYR A 224 4.12 -6.65 5.86
C TYR A 224 4.53 -5.51 6.77
N THR A 225 3.91 -5.40 7.94
CA THR A 225 4.38 -4.48 8.98
C THR A 225 4.77 -5.27 10.22
N SER A 226 5.83 -4.83 10.89
CA SER A 226 6.33 -5.49 12.09
C SER A 226 7.02 -4.49 13.02
N ASN A 227 6.93 -4.76 14.32
CA ASN A 227 7.65 -4.04 15.37
C ASN A 227 8.92 -4.77 15.82
N LEU A 228 9.29 -5.87 15.16
CA LEU A 228 10.43 -6.70 15.51
C LEU A 228 11.74 -5.98 15.20
N SER A 229 12.67 -6.01 16.16
CA SER A 229 14.04 -5.57 15.97
C SER A 229 14.85 -6.62 15.19
N ASN A 230 16.03 -6.24 14.69
CA ASN A 230 16.95 -7.20 14.09
C ASN A 230 17.32 -8.32 15.08
N ASP A 231 17.42 -8.01 16.37
CA ASP A 231 17.80 -8.95 17.42
C ASP A 231 16.69 -9.97 17.67
N ASP A 232 15.43 -9.53 17.60
CA ASP A 232 14.29 -10.43 17.66
C ASP A 232 14.33 -11.49 16.55
N PHE A 233 14.75 -11.08 15.34
CA PHE A 233 14.89 -12.02 14.24
C PHE A 233 16.02 -13.05 14.41
N SER A 234 16.94 -12.76 15.33
CA SER A 234 18.16 -13.56 15.55
C SER A 234 17.95 -14.65 16.61
N LYS A 235 16.89 -14.54 17.43
CA LYS A 235 16.64 -15.37 18.63
C LYS A 235 16.49 -16.86 18.35
N ASN A 236 15.91 -17.25 17.22
CA ASN A 236 15.75 -18.67 16.87
C ASN A 236 15.81 -18.92 15.35
N LYS A 237 16.09 -20.18 14.97
CA LYS A 237 16.28 -20.59 13.58
C LYS A 237 15.04 -20.37 12.70
N ASN A 238 13.84 -20.50 13.27
CA ASN A 238 12.60 -20.28 12.52
C ASN A 238 12.40 -18.79 12.22
N MET A 239 12.78 -17.92 13.15
CA MET A 239 12.71 -16.48 12.96
C MET A 239 13.73 -15.98 11.94
N GLN A 240 14.90 -16.60 11.88
CA GLN A 240 15.89 -16.34 10.81
C GLN A 240 15.34 -16.74 9.43
N ARG A 241 14.57 -17.84 9.33
CA ARG A 241 13.89 -18.25 8.09
C ARG A 241 12.80 -17.27 7.69
N ILE A 242 11.96 -16.84 8.64
CA ILE A 242 10.94 -15.82 8.42
C ILE A 242 11.59 -14.51 7.94
N LYS A 243 12.69 -14.07 8.58
CA LYS A 243 13.48 -12.91 8.16
C LYS A 243 13.95 -13.05 6.70
N SER A 244 14.52 -14.19 6.35
CA SER A 244 15.01 -14.42 4.99
C SER A 244 13.91 -14.23 3.94
N ARG A 245 12.70 -14.73 4.21
CA ARG A 245 11.57 -14.63 3.27
C ARG A 245 10.89 -13.25 3.29
N LEU A 246 10.74 -12.62 4.46
CA LEU A 246 10.15 -11.28 4.59
C LEU A 246 11.05 -10.17 4.03
N PHE A 247 12.36 -10.39 3.91
CA PHE A 247 13.33 -9.39 3.50
C PHE A 247 14.19 -9.85 2.31
N ASP A 248 13.70 -10.79 1.51
CA ASP A 248 14.36 -11.21 0.29
C ASP A 248 14.47 -10.01 -0.67
N ARG A 249 15.71 -9.52 -0.85
CA ARG A 249 16.04 -8.32 -1.63
C ARG A 249 15.68 -8.43 -3.10
N THR A 250 15.48 -9.64 -3.63
CA THR A 250 15.14 -9.86 -5.04
C THR A 250 13.66 -9.59 -5.32
N THR A 251 12.80 -9.73 -4.30
CA THR A 251 11.34 -9.65 -4.43
C THR A 251 10.71 -8.58 -3.53
N THR A 252 11.47 -8.04 -2.58
CA THR A 252 10.96 -7.18 -1.51
C THR A 252 11.69 -5.84 -1.41
N SER A 253 10.91 -4.76 -1.43
CA SER A 253 11.36 -3.44 -0.99
C SER A 253 11.22 -3.34 0.53
N VAL A 254 12.33 -3.09 1.23
CA VAL A 254 12.35 -3.04 2.70
C VAL A 254 12.49 -1.59 3.17
N ILE A 255 11.52 -1.11 3.94
CA ILE A 255 11.59 0.18 4.63
C ILE A 255 11.84 -0.09 6.10
N LYS A 256 12.92 0.47 6.65
CA LYS A 256 13.17 0.47 8.08
C LYS A 256 12.86 1.87 8.63
N VAL A 257 12.09 1.89 9.70
CA VAL A 257 11.60 3.09 10.38
C VAL A 257 12.07 3.01 11.82
N VAL A 258 12.92 3.96 12.20
CA VAL A 258 13.32 4.15 13.60
C VAL A 258 12.74 5.49 14.02
N GLY A 259 11.92 5.53 15.07
CA GLY A 259 11.31 6.77 15.55
C GLY A 259 10.52 6.58 16.83
N ASP A 260 10.15 7.68 17.47
CA ASP A 260 9.35 7.67 18.71
C ASP A 260 7.87 7.35 18.42
N ASP A 261 7.11 7.01 19.47
CA ASP A 261 5.70 6.64 19.35
C ASP A 261 4.85 7.88 18.96
N TYR A 262 4.37 7.89 17.71
CA TYR A 262 3.46 8.91 17.15
C TYR A 262 2.29 9.29 18.06
N ARG A 263 1.76 8.34 18.83
CA ARG A 263 0.57 8.56 19.70
C ARG A 263 0.90 9.40 20.93
N THR A 264 2.18 9.54 21.25
CA THR A 264 2.68 10.27 22.42
C THR A 264 3.17 11.67 22.07
N LEU A 265 3.22 12.01 20.79
CA LEU A 265 3.57 13.35 20.34
C LEU A 265 2.39 14.30 20.58
N PRO A 266 2.65 15.54 21.03
CA PRO A 266 1.59 16.52 21.26
C PRO A 266 0.81 16.78 19.97
N ALA A 267 -0.52 16.73 20.06
CA ALA A 267 -1.39 17.18 18.99
C ALA A 267 -1.25 18.70 18.83
N PHE A 268 -1.03 19.17 17.59
CA PHE A 268 -0.99 20.59 17.26
C PHE A 268 -2.35 21.08 16.76
#